data_AF-A0A973JIK6-F1
#
_entry.id   AF-A0A973JIK6-F1
#
_cell.length_a   1.000
_cell.length_b   1.000
_cell.length_c   1.000
_cell.angle_alpha   90.00
_cell.angle_beta   90.00
_cell.angle_gamma   90.00
#
_symmetry.space_group_name_H-M   'P 1'
#
loop_
_entity.id
_entity.type
_entity.pdbx_description
1 polymer ?
#
loop_
_entity_poly.entity_id
_entity_poly.type
_entity_poly.pdbx_seq_one_letter_code
_entity_poly.pdbx_strand_id
1 'polypeptide(L)'
;MALHVDTSSLRTMATQLDDLSGSSSGVANAYVEENVTFPWTEAGALFQEAARATGQLRESLQAMLAAQSTSLASSGDELTKTAHAYDTTDLAVSASLDSTYPGGPASPAMVPWSLAVYVSPAEVDGALDDPGTSSGHDYVKDILTTDWFSPTSVIDQIISWVFDYDPLAEVSRVFAGDWDRATVCSLALDHTAAFEERVAAHVGAGFSHCLDSWSGEAANAASVYFDSLARQVRQNADAIRDAAPLYEQISQAIASWADVLKGLYAQALDMIWVAAASYTLAGIFSETIVGGIAGFLAGSAAVGRAVWLAHSAWSVLQDAVAALELLIGLVGAASTFSLGALSLPVPAGYDNSLVA
;
A
#
# COMPACT_ATOMS: atom_id res chain seq x y z
N MET A 1 -27.06 -20.85 32.15
CA MET A 1 -26.05 -21.93 32.12
C MET A 1 -25.39 -22.00 33.49
N ALA A 2 -24.84 -23.14 33.92
CA ALA A 2 -24.02 -23.17 35.14
C ALA A 2 -22.65 -22.57 34.82
N LEU A 3 -22.12 -21.71 35.69
CA LEU A 3 -20.77 -21.17 35.58
C LEU A 3 -19.75 -22.32 35.63
N HIS A 4 -18.87 -22.36 34.64
CA HIS A 4 -17.70 -23.24 34.60
C HIS A 4 -16.52 -22.41 34.12
N VAL A 5 -15.38 -22.49 34.83
CA VAL A 5 -14.18 -21.73 34.51
C VAL A 5 -12.95 -22.59 34.76
N ASP A 6 -12.07 -22.69 33.77
CA ASP A 6 -10.68 -23.10 33.91
C ASP A 6 -9.79 -21.87 33.77
N THR A 7 -9.17 -21.44 34.87
CA THR A 7 -8.34 -20.23 34.87
C THR A 7 -7.01 -20.40 34.13
N SER A 8 -6.63 -21.63 33.79
CA SER A 8 -5.45 -21.88 32.96
C SER A 8 -5.67 -21.48 31.50
N SER A 9 -6.87 -21.72 30.95
CA SER A 9 -7.18 -21.36 29.56
C SER A 9 -7.23 -19.84 29.34
N LEU A 10 -7.76 -19.09 30.32
CA LEU A 10 -7.73 -17.63 30.34
C LEU A 10 -6.30 -17.09 30.31
N ARG A 11 -5.39 -17.68 31.10
CA ARG A 11 -3.97 -17.29 31.13
C ARG A 11 -3.25 -17.64 29.83
N THR A 12 -3.52 -18.80 29.24
CA THR A 12 -2.96 -19.17 27.94
C THR A 12 -3.38 -18.17 26.87
N MET A 13 -4.66 -17.78 26.84
CA MET A 13 -5.14 -16.74 25.93
C MET A 13 -4.48 -15.38 26.22
N ALA A 14 -4.34 -15.00 27.48
CA ALA A 14 -3.64 -13.77 27.86
C ALA A 14 -2.20 -13.73 27.35
N THR A 15 -1.42 -14.80 27.56
CA THR A 15 -0.05 -14.91 27.04
C THR A 15 -0.01 -14.83 25.52
N GLN A 16 -0.97 -15.46 24.83
CA GLN A 16 -1.06 -15.37 23.36
C GLN A 16 -1.32 -13.92 22.89
N LEU A 17 -2.21 -13.19 23.57
CA LEU A 17 -2.46 -11.77 23.27
C LEU A 17 -1.24 -10.90 23.51
N ASP A 18 -0.51 -11.15 24.61
CA ASP A 18 0.74 -10.46 24.92
C ASP A 18 1.80 -10.73 23.84
N ASP A 19 1.97 -11.98 23.41
CA ASP A 19 2.92 -12.36 22.35
C ASP A 19 2.58 -11.65 21.02
N LEU A 20 1.30 -11.61 20.64
CA LEU A 20 0.81 -10.88 19.46
C LEU A 20 1.04 -9.36 19.59
N SER A 21 0.85 -8.81 20.79
CA SER A 21 1.04 -7.38 21.05
C SER A 21 2.49 -6.94 20.98
N GLY A 22 3.42 -7.76 21.50
CA GLY A 22 4.82 -7.39 21.65
C GLY A 22 5.65 -7.72 20.41
N SER A 23 5.86 -9.01 20.19
CA SER A 23 6.75 -9.53 19.14
C SER A 23 6.21 -9.20 17.75
N SER A 24 4.99 -9.67 17.45
CA SER A 24 4.45 -9.59 16.10
C SER A 24 4.14 -8.16 15.67
N SER A 25 3.61 -7.31 16.55
CA SER A 25 3.33 -5.90 16.21
C SER A 25 4.61 -5.07 16.05
N GLY A 26 5.69 -5.41 16.78
CA GLY A 26 6.99 -4.78 16.60
C GLY A 26 7.62 -5.12 15.25
N VAL A 27 7.56 -6.40 14.86
CA VAL A 27 8.05 -6.88 13.56
C VAL A 27 7.27 -6.26 12.40
N ALA A 28 5.93 -6.21 12.49
CA ALA A 28 5.10 -5.58 11.46
C ALA A 28 5.40 -4.08 11.30
N ASN A 29 5.60 -3.35 12.40
CA ASN A 29 5.96 -1.93 12.34
C ASN A 29 7.31 -1.69 11.65
N ALA A 30 8.32 -2.49 11.96
CA ALA A 30 9.62 -2.42 11.31
C ALA A 30 9.52 -2.77 9.82
N TYR A 31 8.73 -3.79 9.50
CA TYR A 31 8.48 -4.21 8.11
C TYR A 31 7.83 -3.10 7.28
N VAL A 32 6.79 -2.46 7.81
CA VAL A 32 6.11 -1.32 7.16
C VAL A 32 7.06 -0.13 7.03
N GLU A 33 7.90 0.12 8.04
CA GLU A 33 8.89 1.21 8.00
C GLU A 33 9.90 1.05 6.85
N GLU A 34 10.39 -0.17 6.68
CA GLU A 34 11.42 -0.53 5.70
C GLU A 34 10.88 -0.59 4.27
N ASN A 35 9.68 -1.13 4.08
CA ASN A 35 9.19 -1.51 2.76
C ASN A 35 8.15 -0.56 2.15
N VAL A 36 7.39 0.18 2.98
CA VAL A 36 6.36 1.13 2.51
C VAL A 36 6.96 2.52 2.41
N THR A 37 7.92 2.70 1.50
CA THR A 37 8.70 3.94 1.40
C THR A 37 9.20 4.23 -0.02
N PHE A 38 9.42 5.52 -0.30
CA PHE A 38 10.02 6.04 -1.53
C PHE A 38 11.27 6.85 -1.13
N PRO A 39 12.47 6.22 -1.09
CA PRO A 39 13.64 6.79 -0.42
C PRO A 39 14.40 7.87 -1.21
N TRP A 40 13.98 8.20 -2.44
CA TRP A 40 14.75 9.04 -3.36
C TRP A 40 14.50 10.54 -3.19
N THR A 41 15.54 11.30 -2.84
CA THR A 41 15.49 12.75 -2.57
C THR A 41 15.72 13.65 -3.78
N GLU A 42 16.41 13.16 -4.82
CA GLU A 42 16.68 13.92 -6.06
C GLU A 42 15.64 13.64 -7.17
N ALA A 43 14.48 13.11 -6.78
CA ALA A 43 13.46 12.70 -7.73
C ALA A 43 12.56 13.84 -8.21
N GLY A 44 11.78 13.52 -9.24
CA GLY A 44 10.76 14.38 -9.81
C GLY A 44 9.67 14.84 -8.84
N ALA A 45 8.97 15.94 -9.15
CA ALA A 45 7.92 16.46 -8.28
C ALA A 45 6.79 15.44 -8.04
N LEU A 46 6.41 14.66 -9.05
CA LEU A 46 5.41 13.60 -8.89
C LEU A 46 5.90 12.44 -8.02
N PHE A 47 7.18 12.08 -8.13
CA PHE A 47 7.77 11.08 -7.25
C PHE A 47 7.79 11.57 -5.80
N GLN A 48 8.12 12.84 -5.57
CA GLN A 48 8.07 13.43 -4.23
C GLN A 48 6.64 13.47 -3.67
N GLU A 49 5.64 13.71 -4.53
CA GLU A 49 4.23 13.66 -4.13
C GLU A 49 3.79 12.22 -3.79
N ALA A 50 4.19 11.23 -4.60
CA ALA A 50 3.99 9.81 -4.29
C ALA A 50 4.69 9.40 -2.98
N ALA A 51 5.90 9.90 -2.75
CA ALA A 51 6.66 9.66 -1.52
C ALA A 51 5.96 10.26 -0.30
N ARG A 52 5.40 11.47 -0.43
CA ARG A 52 4.62 12.13 0.63
C ARG A 52 3.34 11.35 0.95
N ALA A 53 2.58 10.96 -0.07
CA ALA A 53 1.35 10.18 0.11
C ALA A 53 1.66 8.81 0.76
N THR A 54 2.74 8.16 0.33
CA THR A 54 3.21 6.90 0.93
C THR A 54 3.68 7.08 2.37
N GLY A 55 4.38 8.18 2.67
CA GLY A 55 4.76 8.53 4.04
C GLY A 55 3.56 8.67 4.97
N GLN A 56 2.49 9.32 4.51
CA GLN A 56 1.23 9.46 5.26
C GLN A 56 0.53 8.11 5.46
N LEU A 57 0.50 7.26 4.44
CA LEU A 57 -0.03 5.90 4.55
C LEU A 57 0.74 5.10 5.60
N ARG A 58 2.07 5.11 5.52
CA ARG A 58 2.97 4.43 6.46
C ARG A 58 2.74 4.89 7.90
N GLU A 59 2.70 6.19 8.15
CA GLU A 59 2.42 6.75 9.49
C GLU A 59 1.06 6.27 10.03
N SER A 60 0.05 6.23 9.17
CA SER A 60 -1.29 5.77 9.53
C SER A 60 -1.32 4.27 9.84
N LEU A 61 -0.60 3.44 9.07
CA LEU A 61 -0.45 2.00 9.32
C LEU A 61 0.26 1.76 10.66
N GLN A 62 1.35 2.47 10.93
CA GLN A 62 2.09 2.34 12.18
C GLN A 62 1.24 2.75 13.39
N ALA A 63 0.46 3.82 13.27
CA ALA A 63 -0.47 4.24 14.32
C ALA A 63 -1.54 3.18 14.60
N MET A 64 -2.10 2.56 13.54
CA MET A 64 -3.06 1.47 13.67
C MET A 64 -2.45 0.23 14.35
N LEU A 65 -1.28 -0.23 13.89
CA LEU A 65 -0.57 -1.36 14.47
C LEU A 65 -0.23 -1.12 15.96
N ALA A 66 0.20 0.09 16.31
CA ALA A 66 0.49 0.45 17.70
C ALA A 66 -0.78 0.45 18.58
N ALA A 67 -1.90 0.94 18.07
CA ALA A 67 -3.17 0.93 18.79
C ALA A 67 -3.71 -0.50 18.97
N GLN A 68 -3.59 -1.35 17.94
CA GLN A 68 -3.92 -2.77 18.00
C GLN A 68 -3.06 -3.51 19.03
N SER A 69 -1.75 -3.31 19.01
CA SER A 69 -0.83 -3.84 20.03
C SER A 69 -1.29 -3.47 21.44
N THR A 70 -1.64 -2.20 21.66
CA THR A 70 -2.14 -1.72 22.96
C THR A 70 -3.45 -2.41 23.37
N SER A 71 -4.40 -2.59 22.45
CA SER A 71 -5.68 -3.29 22.72
C SER A 71 -5.47 -4.77 23.03
N LEU A 72 -4.56 -5.45 22.32
CA LEU A 72 -4.21 -6.85 22.58
C LEU A 72 -3.58 -7.01 23.97
N ALA A 73 -2.56 -6.20 24.31
CA ALA A 73 -1.89 -6.24 25.61
C ALA A 73 -2.86 -5.98 26.76
N SER A 74 -3.67 -4.90 26.66
CA SER A 74 -4.67 -4.58 27.70
C SER A 74 -5.74 -5.66 27.84
N SER A 75 -6.13 -6.33 26.74
CA SER A 75 -7.03 -7.48 26.80
C SER A 75 -6.39 -8.69 27.47
N GLY A 76 -5.08 -8.92 27.26
CA GLY A 76 -4.30 -9.96 27.95
C GLY A 76 -4.20 -9.71 29.46
N ASP A 77 -3.87 -8.49 29.86
CA ASP A 77 -3.87 -8.04 31.26
C ASP A 77 -5.23 -8.31 31.93
N GLU A 78 -6.32 -7.98 31.25
CA GLU A 78 -7.66 -8.15 31.81
C GLU A 78 -8.07 -9.62 31.95
N LEU A 79 -7.72 -10.46 30.98
CA LEU A 79 -7.92 -11.91 31.10
C LEU A 79 -7.11 -12.50 32.26
N THR A 80 -5.89 -12.00 32.49
CA THR A 80 -5.06 -12.40 33.64
C THR A 80 -5.69 -12.01 34.97
N LYS A 81 -6.20 -10.78 35.09
CA LYS A 81 -6.93 -10.34 36.28
C LYS A 81 -8.21 -11.15 36.47
N THR A 82 -8.94 -11.41 35.40
CA THR A 82 -10.16 -12.24 35.41
C THR A 82 -9.86 -13.64 35.92
N ALA A 83 -8.80 -14.28 35.44
CA ALA A 83 -8.35 -15.57 35.93
C ALA A 83 -8.01 -15.52 37.44
N HIS A 84 -7.32 -14.47 37.89
CA HIS A 84 -6.99 -14.28 39.30
C HIS A 84 -8.24 -14.06 40.18
N ALA A 85 -9.24 -13.31 39.69
CA ALA A 85 -10.50 -13.10 40.40
C ALA A 85 -11.25 -14.43 40.60
N TYR A 86 -11.28 -15.30 39.58
CA TYR A 86 -11.88 -16.62 39.69
C TYR A 86 -11.11 -17.56 40.63
N ASP A 87 -9.77 -17.49 40.67
CA ASP A 87 -8.97 -18.33 41.59
C ASP A 87 -9.14 -17.91 43.06
N THR A 88 -9.45 -16.64 43.32
CA THR A 88 -9.55 -16.08 44.68
C THR A 88 -10.98 -16.05 45.22
N THR A 89 -11.98 -16.25 44.38
CA THR A 89 -13.41 -16.17 44.74
C THR A 89 -14.06 -17.54 44.73
N ASP A 90 -14.82 -17.88 45.78
CA ASP A 90 -15.61 -19.12 45.81
C ASP A 90 -16.54 -19.21 44.59
N LEU A 91 -16.60 -20.38 43.94
CA LEU A 91 -17.40 -20.60 42.73
C LEU A 91 -18.88 -20.17 42.88
N ALA A 92 -19.46 -20.34 44.07
CA ALA A 92 -20.84 -19.91 44.34
C ALA A 92 -21.00 -18.39 44.36
N VAL A 93 -20.00 -17.66 44.87
CA VAL A 93 -19.96 -16.19 44.86
C VAL A 93 -19.69 -15.70 43.45
N SER A 94 -18.76 -16.33 42.74
CA SER A 94 -18.47 -16.03 41.33
C SER A 94 -19.70 -16.22 40.45
N ALA A 95 -20.49 -17.27 40.64
CA ALA A 95 -21.75 -17.48 39.91
C ALA A 95 -22.79 -16.39 40.21
N SER A 96 -22.85 -15.95 41.47
CA SER A 96 -23.73 -14.83 41.84
C SER A 96 -23.28 -13.52 41.20
N LEU A 97 -21.98 -13.22 41.18
CA LEU A 97 -21.43 -12.02 40.54
C LEU A 97 -21.63 -12.06 39.03
N ASP A 98 -21.34 -13.18 38.39
CA ASP A 98 -21.53 -13.40 36.95
C ASP A 98 -22.99 -13.15 36.54
N SER A 99 -23.96 -13.57 37.35
CA SER A 99 -25.39 -13.29 37.07
C SER A 99 -25.78 -11.80 37.09
N THR A 100 -24.93 -10.92 37.64
CA THR A 100 -25.13 -9.47 37.63
C THR A 100 -24.48 -8.77 36.44
N TYR A 101 -23.68 -9.50 35.65
CA TYR A 101 -23.05 -8.96 34.46
C TYR A 101 -24.14 -8.50 33.48
N PRO A 102 -24.00 -7.34 32.81
CA PRO A 102 -24.89 -6.97 31.71
C PRO A 102 -24.67 -7.99 30.59
N GLY A 103 -25.42 -9.09 30.64
CA GLY A 103 -25.19 -10.25 29.79
C GLY A 103 -25.06 -9.86 28.32
N GLY A 104 -24.19 -10.57 27.60
CA GLY A 104 -24.15 -10.51 26.15
C GLY A 104 -25.36 -11.25 25.55
N PRO A 105 -25.73 -11.00 24.28
CA PRO A 105 -26.54 -11.97 23.56
C PRO A 105 -25.89 -13.35 23.73
N ALA A 106 -26.70 -14.37 24.06
CA ALA A 106 -26.19 -15.72 24.23
C ALA A 106 -25.31 -16.07 23.04
N SER A 107 -24.05 -16.45 23.30
CA SER A 107 -23.12 -16.75 22.22
C SER A 107 -23.80 -17.72 21.26
N PRO A 108 -23.74 -17.48 19.93
CA PRO A 108 -24.29 -18.42 18.96
C PRO A 108 -23.77 -19.80 19.31
N ALA A 109 -24.64 -20.82 19.27
CA ALA A 109 -24.30 -22.17 19.69
C ALA A 109 -23.00 -22.61 19.00
N MET A 110 -21.89 -22.50 19.71
CA MET A 110 -20.58 -22.88 19.19
C MET A 110 -20.62 -24.38 19.01
N VAL A 111 -20.14 -24.84 17.86
CA VAL A 111 -19.86 -26.27 17.68
C VAL A 111 -18.86 -26.64 18.78
N PRO A 112 -19.19 -27.60 19.66
CA PRO A 112 -18.25 -28.04 20.69
C PRO A 112 -16.92 -28.36 20.03
N TRP A 113 -15.79 -27.91 20.59
CA TRP A 113 -14.49 -28.14 19.97
C TRP A 113 -14.13 -29.61 19.81
N SER A 114 -14.70 -30.47 20.65
CA SER A 114 -14.62 -31.93 20.50
C SER A 114 -15.17 -32.45 19.17
N LEU A 115 -15.97 -31.64 18.47
CA LEU A 115 -16.56 -31.92 17.16
C LEU A 115 -15.99 -31.03 16.05
N ALA A 116 -15.20 -30.01 16.38
CA ALA A 116 -14.55 -29.13 15.41
C ALA A 116 -13.21 -29.72 14.97
N VAL A 117 -12.91 -29.67 13.67
CA VAL A 117 -11.54 -29.93 13.21
C VAL A 117 -10.72 -28.68 13.52
N TYR A 118 -9.92 -28.75 14.58
CA TYR A 118 -9.01 -27.66 14.92
C TYR A 118 -7.89 -27.58 13.88
N VAL A 119 -7.79 -26.43 13.24
CA VAL A 119 -6.63 -26.07 12.42
C VAL A 119 -5.94 -24.94 13.16
N SER A 120 -4.75 -25.22 13.70
CA SER A 120 -3.92 -24.18 14.31
C SER A 120 -3.66 -23.10 13.24
N PRO A 121 -3.94 -21.82 13.53
CA PRO A 121 -3.59 -20.76 12.60
C PRO A 121 -2.09 -20.78 12.30
N ALA A 122 -1.72 -20.39 11.07
CA ALA A 122 -0.33 -20.25 10.68
C ALA A 122 0.38 -19.20 11.55
N GLU A 123 1.71 -19.31 11.70
CA GLU A 123 2.51 -18.31 12.42
C GLU A 123 2.31 -16.92 11.80
N VAL A 124 2.12 -15.91 12.65
CA VAL A 124 1.76 -14.56 12.23
C VAL A 124 2.89 -13.92 11.42
N ASP A 125 4.11 -13.96 11.96
CA ASP A 125 5.28 -13.30 11.35
C ASP A 125 5.67 -13.90 10.00
N GLY A 126 5.32 -15.18 9.76
CA GLY A 126 5.53 -15.83 8.45
C GLY A 126 4.62 -15.32 7.34
N ALA A 127 3.87 -14.22 7.55
CA ALA A 127 3.15 -13.50 6.51
C ALA A 127 3.97 -12.34 5.93
N LEU A 128 4.98 -11.88 6.68
CA LEU A 128 5.80 -10.71 6.35
C LEU A 128 7.01 -11.14 5.53
N ASP A 129 6.74 -11.68 4.34
CA ASP A 129 7.78 -12.10 3.41
C ASP A 129 8.50 -10.87 2.83
N ASP A 130 9.78 -11.02 2.50
CA ASP A 130 10.54 -9.97 1.80
C ASP A 130 9.83 -9.66 0.47
N PRO A 131 9.35 -8.41 0.25
CA PRO A 131 8.67 -8.03 -0.98
C PRO A 131 9.63 -7.95 -2.18
N GLY A 132 10.93 -8.17 -1.94
CA GLY A 132 11.98 -8.11 -2.92
C GLY A 132 12.58 -6.71 -3.05
N THR A 133 13.65 -6.62 -3.83
CA THR A 133 14.29 -5.34 -4.14
C THR A 133 13.72 -4.76 -5.42
N SER A 134 13.56 -3.44 -5.45
CA SER A 134 13.38 -2.71 -6.72
C SER A 134 14.52 -3.06 -7.69
N SER A 135 14.21 -3.22 -8.98
CA SER A 135 15.19 -3.33 -10.05
C SER A 135 15.98 -2.04 -10.29
N GLY A 136 15.51 -0.91 -9.74
CA GLY A 136 16.10 0.42 -9.94
C GLY A 136 15.98 0.88 -11.39
N HIS A 137 14.87 0.53 -12.06
CA HIS A 137 14.67 0.85 -13.47
C HIS A 137 14.68 2.37 -13.68
N ASP A 138 15.63 2.83 -14.49
CA ASP A 138 15.78 4.24 -14.80
C ASP A 138 14.94 4.57 -16.04
N TYR A 139 13.67 4.90 -15.82
CA TYR A 139 12.75 5.25 -16.90
C TYR A 139 13.21 6.49 -17.67
N VAL A 140 13.89 7.44 -17.01
CA VAL A 140 14.47 8.62 -17.70
C VAL A 140 15.53 8.16 -18.67
N LYS A 141 16.45 7.30 -18.23
CA LYS A 141 17.47 6.73 -19.09
C LYS A 141 16.84 5.94 -20.24
N ASP A 142 15.83 5.12 -20.00
CA ASP A 142 15.19 4.36 -21.08
C ASP A 142 14.45 5.23 -22.10
N ILE A 143 13.82 6.30 -21.60
CA ILE A 143 13.21 7.34 -22.44
C ILE A 143 14.29 8.18 -23.13
N LEU A 144 15.54 8.31 -22.68
CA LEU A 144 16.51 9.26 -23.24
C LEU A 144 17.79 8.65 -23.88
N THR A 145 18.14 7.39 -23.60
CA THR A 145 19.45 6.78 -23.95
C THR A 145 19.44 5.79 -25.10
N THR A 146 18.30 5.57 -25.73
CA THR A 146 18.40 5.10 -27.11
C THR A 146 19.17 6.21 -27.86
N ASP A 147 20.24 5.89 -28.62
CA ASP A 147 21.37 6.74 -29.06
C ASP A 147 21.07 8.09 -29.78
N TRP A 148 20.19 8.93 -29.25
CA TRP A 148 19.52 10.02 -29.96
C TRP A 148 20.23 11.37 -29.85
N PHE A 149 21.02 11.58 -28.80
CA PHE A 149 21.62 12.88 -28.47
C PHE A 149 22.96 13.16 -29.16
N SER A 150 23.40 12.31 -30.10
CA SER A 150 24.65 12.52 -30.83
C SER A 150 24.69 13.78 -31.72
N PRO A 151 23.56 14.48 -32.04
CA PRO A 151 23.62 15.84 -32.59
C PRO A 151 22.70 16.79 -31.79
N THR A 152 22.97 16.95 -30.49
CA THR A 152 22.27 17.82 -29.53
C THR A 152 21.91 19.21 -30.08
N SER A 153 22.77 19.84 -30.88
CA SER A 153 22.55 21.22 -31.33
C SER A 153 21.36 21.42 -32.28
N VAL A 154 21.01 20.42 -33.11
CA VAL A 154 19.87 20.54 -34.05
C VAL A 154 18.55 20.28 -33.34
N ILE A 155 18.56 19.35 -32.38
CA ILE A 155 17.39 19.02 -31.55
C ILE A 155 17.05 20.20 -30.64
N ASP A 156 18.04 20.79 -29.95
CA ASP A 156 17.85 21.97 -29.10
C ASP A 156 17.28 23.16 -29.88
N GLN A 157 17.72 23.33 -31.14
CA GLN A 157 17.24 24.42 -31.99
C GLN A 157 15.79 24.21 -32.47
N ILE A 158 15.39 22.96 -32.76
CA ILE A 158 14.01 22.65 -33.13
C ILE A 158 13.10 22.72 -31.91
N ILE A 159 13.54 22.20 -30.76
CA ILE A 159 12.79 22.29 -29.50
C ILE A 159 12.53 23.76 -29.14
N SER A 160 13.55 24.62 -29.18
CA SER A 160 13.39 26.06 -28.91
C SER A 160 12.58 26.83 -29.97
N TRP A 161 12.41 26.30 -31.18
CA TRP A 161 11.53 26.86 -32.21
C TRP A 161 10.06 26.49 -32.01
N VAL A 162 9.81 25.31 -31.45
CA VAL A 162 8.45 24.75 -31.33
C VAL A 162 7.86 24.99 -29.95
N PHE A 163 8.71 24.99 -28.92
CA PHE A 163 8.33 25.15 -27.53
C PHE A 163 9.09 26.33 -26.92
N ASP A 164 8.38 27.15 -26.16
CA ASP A 164 9.00 28.21 -25.34
C ASP A 164 9.68 27.64 -24.07
N TYR A 165 9.76 26.31 -23.93
CA TYR A 165 10.32 25.58 -22.78
C TYR A 165 10.97 24.26 -23.24
N ASP A 166 11.69 23.59 -22.34
CA ASP A 166 12.36 22.31 -22.61
C ASP A 166 11.47 21.11 -22.19
N PRO A 167 10.80 20.42 -23.14
CA PRO A 167 9.96 19.27 -22.84
C PRO A 167 10.77 18.04 -22.38
N LEU A 168 12.07 17.94 -22.72
CA LEU A 168 12.91 16.84 -22.26
C LEU A 168 13.28 17.00 -20.80
N ALA A 169 13.56 18.23 -20.37
CA ALA A 169 13.71 18.55 -18.95
C ALA A 169 12.43 18.22 -18.17
N GLU A 170 11.27 18.49 -18.75
CA GLU A 170 9.98 18.18 -18.11
C GLU A 170 9.71 16.67 -18.02
N VAL A 171 9.97 15.90 -19.08
CA VAL A 171 9.90 14.43 -19.05
C VAL A 171 10.87 13.87 -18.02
N SER A 172 12.12 14.35 -17.99
CA SER A 172 13.10 13.96 -16.98
C SER A 172 12.58 14.26 -15.58
N ARG A 173 11.97 15.42 -15.37
CA ARG A 173 11.37 15.83 -14.09
C ARG A 173 10.17 14.97 -13.70
N VAL A 174 9.40 14.43 -14.63
CA VAL A 174 8.24 13.57 -14.33
C VAL A 174 8.68 12.13 -14.02
N PHE A 175 9.57 11.58 -14.83
CA PHE A 175 9.98 10.18 -14.75
C PHE A 175 11.18 9.93 -13.84
N ALA A 176 11.86 10.98 -13.36
CA ALA A 176 12.96 10.83 -12.41
C ALA A 176 12.48 10.20 -11.10
N GLY A 177 13.02 9.04 -10.77
CA GLY A 177 12.73 8.29 -9.55
C GLY A 177 12.80 6.78 -9.77
N ASP A 178 12.88 6.06 -8.66
CA ASP A 178 12.83 4.59 -8.63
C ASP A 178 11.37 4.11 -8.55
N TRP A 179 10.65 4.17 -9.68
CA TRP A 179 9.22 3.87 -9.73
C TRP A 179 8.86 2.41 -9.52
N ASP A 180 9.83 1.50 -9.66
CA ASP A 180 9.67 0.08 -9.30
C ASP A 180 9.40 -0.10 -7.79
N ARG A 181 9.72 0.91 -6.97
CA ARG A 181 9.35 0.93 -5.55
C ARG A 181 7.85 0.91 -5.32
N ALA A 182 7.03 1.34 -6.29
CA ALA A 182 5.60 1.17 -6.20
C ALA A 182 5.23 -0.32 -6.15
N THR A 183 5.85 -1.18 -6.97
CA THR A 183 5.62 -2.63 -6.92
C THR A 183 6.03 -3.22 -5.56
N VAL A 184 7.18 -2.78 -5.01
CA VAL A 184 7.62 -3.20 -3.67
C VAL A 184 6.61 -2.79 -2.60
N CYS A 185 6.11 -1.55 -2.63
CA CYS A 185 5.08 -1.08 -1.72
C CYS A 185 3.79 -1.89 -1.84
N SER A 186 3.35 -2.23 -3.06
CA SER A 186 2.17 -3.07 -3.29
C SER A 186 2.30 -4.43 -2.59
N LEU A 187 3.41 -5.14 -2.81
CA LEU A 187 3.67 -6.44 -2.19
C LEU A 187 3.78 -6.33 -0.67
N ALA A 188 4.44 -5.30 -0.17
CA ALA A 188 4.56 -5.06 1.27
C ALA A 188 3.19 -4.83 1.93
N LEU A 189 2.28 -4.10 1.28
CA LEU A 189 0.91 -3.92 1.76
C LEU A 189 0.14 -5.24 1.77
N ASP A 190 0.26 -6.06 0.71
CA ASP A 190 -0.37 -7.39 0.67
C ASP A 190 0.12 -8.32 1.79
N HIS A 191 1.42 -8.32 2.06
CA HIS A 191 2.02 -9.08 3.16
C HIS A 191 1.57 -8.56 4.54
N THR A 192 1.45 -7.24 4.69
CA THR A 192 0.92 -6.61 5.91
C THR A 192 -0.57 -6.96 6.12
N ALA A 193 -1.37 -7.00 5.05
CA ALA A 193 -2.76 -7.46 5.13
C ALA A 193 -2.85 -8.94 5.54
N ALA A 194 -2.01 -9.80 4.97
CA ALA A 194 -1.94 -11.21 5.33
C ALA A 194 -1.52 -11.42 6.80
N PHE A 195 -0.62 -10.57 7.32
CA PHE A 195 -0.27 -10.54 8.74
C PHE A 195 -1.49 -10.26 9.62
N GLU A 196 -2.26 -9.22 9.31
CA GLU A 196 -3.47 -8.85 10.04
C GLU A 196 -4.52 -9.98 10.03
N GLU A 197 -4.71 -10.65 8.89
CA GLU A 197 -5.60 -11.83 8.82
C GLU A 197 -5.16 -12.96 9.76
N ARG A 198 -3.85 -13.19 9.87
CA ARG A 198 -3.31 -14.20 10.80
C ARG A 198 -3.50 -13.76 12.24
N VAL A 199 -3.30 -12.49 12.58
CA VAL A 199 -3.62 -11.95 13.92
C VAL A 199 -5.09 -12.21 14.26
N ALA A 200 -6.01 -11.86 13.36
CA ALA A 200 -7.44 -12.09 13.56
C ALA A 200 -7.79 -13.58 13.72
N ALA A 201 -7.13 -14.46 12.97
CA ALA A 201 -7.30 -15.90 13.09
C ALA A 201 -6.81 -16.43 14.44
N HIS A 202 -5.65 -15.94 14.92
CA HIS A 202 -5.11 -16.28 16.24
C HIS A 202 -6.02 -15.81 17.38
N VAL A 203 -6.49 -14.56 17.34
CA VAL A 203 -7.44 -14.03 18.34
C VAL A 203 -8.72 -14.88 18.37
N GLY A 204 -9.30 -15.17 17.20
CA GLY A 204 -10.51 -15.98 17.11
C GLY A 204 -10.31 -17.41 17.60
N ALA A 205 -9.22 -18.06 17.20
CA ALA A 205 -8.92 -19.45 17.58
C ALA A 205 -8.60 -19.57 19.08
N GLY A 206 -7.73 -18.70 19.60
CA GLY A 206 -7.34 -18.70 21.01
C GLY A 206 -8.54 -18.45 21.93
N PHE A 207 -9.39 -17.48 21.59
CA PHE A 207 -10.56 -17.18 22.40
C PHE A 207 -11.61 -18.29 22.34
N SER A 208 -11.82 -18.86 21.15
CA SER A 208 -12.73 -19.99 20.99
C SER A 208 -12.28 -21.18 21.85
N HIS A 209 -10.96 -21.42 22.03
CA HIS A 209 -10.43 -22.47 22.90
C HIS A 209 -10.67 -22.15 24.39
N CYS A 210 -10.60 -20.87 24.76
CA CYS A 210 -10.95 -20.43 26.11
C CYS A 210 -12.42 -20.76 26.46
N LEU A 211 -13.35 -20.56 25.52
CA LEU A 211 -14.78 -20.82 25.72
C LEU A 211 -15.15 -22.30 25.96
N ASP A 212 -14.29 -23.26 25.62
CA ASP A 212 -14.55 -24.67 25.95
C ASP A 212 -14.59 -24.94 27.45
N SER A 213 -13.87 -24.11 28.20
CA SER A 213 -13.65 -24.26 29.64
C SER A 213 -14.09 -23.02 30.42
N TRP A 214 -14.65 -22.03 29.73
CA TRP A 214 -15.17 -20.80 30.32
C TRP A 214 -16.60 -20.51 29.84
N SER A 215 -17.54 -20.49 30.77
CA SER A 215 -18.96 -20.25 30.50
C SER A 215 -19.57 -19.37 31.58
N GLY A 216 -20.55 -18.55 31.22
CA GLY A 216 -21.14 -17.53 32.10
C GLY A 216 -21.46 -16.27 31.31
N GLU A 217 -22.04 -15.27 31.97
CA GLU A 217 -22.33 -13.99 31.34
C GLU A 217 -21.04 -13.21 31.01
N ALA A 218 -20.02 -13.29 31.86
CA ALA A 218 -18.70 -12.72 31.57
C ALA A 218 -18.05 -13.38 30.35
N ALA A 219 -18.19 -14.71 30.20
CA ALA A 219 -17.68 -15.44 29.04
C ALA A 219 -18.43 -15.02 27.75
N ASN A 220 -19.75 -14.83 27.83
CA ASN A 220 -20.56 -14.34 26.70
C ASN A 220 -20.13 -12.93 26.28
N ALA A 221 -19.92 -12.03 27.24
CA ALA A 221 -19.49 -10.67 26.95
C ALA A 221 -18.09 -10.63 26.32
N ALA A 222 -17.14 -11.40 26.87
CA ALA A 222 -15.82 -11.56 26.28
C ALA A 222 -15.90 -12.15 24.86
N SER A 223 -16.78 -13.12 24.61
CA SER A 223 -17.01 -13.69 23.29
C SER A 223 -17.45 -12.66 22.27
N VAL A 224 -18.39 -11.80 22.63
CA VAL A 224 -18.85 -10.71 21.76
C VAL A 224 -17.70 -9.73 21.48
N TYR A 225 -16.91 -9.38 22.51
CA TYR A 225 -15.76 -8.50 22.36
C TYR A 225 -14.69 -9.07 21.42
N PHE A 226 -14.20 -10.28 21.67
CA PHE A 226 -13.10 -10.87 20.89
C PHE A 226 -13.54 -11.24 19.46
N ASP A 227 -14.80 -11.60 19.24
CA ASP A 227 -15.34 -11.74 17.88
C ASP A 227 -15.34 -10.39 17.14
N SER A 228 -15.77 -9.31 17.82
CA SER A 228 -15.74 -7.96 17.25
C SER A 228 -14.31 -7.51 16.94
N LEU A 229 -13.37 -7.75 17.86
CA LEU A 229 -11.95 -7.44 17.66
C LEU A 229 -11.39 -8.20 16.46
N ALA A 230 -11.58 -9.52 16.38
CA ALA A 230 -11.12 -10.32 15.24
C ALA A 230 -11.74 -9.86 13.92
N ARG A 231 -13.03 -9.47 13.90
CA ARG A 231 -13.66 -8.90 12.70
C ARG A 231 -13.07 -7.56 12.29
N GLN A 232 -12.79 -6.68 13.25
CA GLN A 232 -12.16 -5.39 12.97
C GLN A 232 -10.74 -5.57 12.41
N VAL A 233 -9.93 -6.46 13.00
CA VAL A 233 -8.59 -6.79 12.50
C VAL A 233 -8.64 -7.31 11.05
N ARG A 234 -9.64 -8.13 10.68
CA ARG A 234 -9.84 -8.52 9.26
C ARG A 234 -10.25 -7.36 8.36
N GLN A 235 -11.10 -6.45 8.86
CA GLN A 235 -11.46 -5.25 8.10
C GLN A 235 -10.23 -4.36 7.86
N ASN A 236 -9.27 -4.31 8.80
CA ASN A 236 -7.98 -3.65 8.60
C ASN A 236 -7.20 -4.31 7.47
N ALA A 237 -7.14 -5.65 7.47
CA ALA A 237 -6.48 -6.39 6.40
C ALA A 237 -7.08 -6.08 5.03
N ASP A 238 -8.41 -6.09 4.90
CA ASP A 238 -9.12 -5.75 3.66
C ASP A 238 -8.79 -4.32 3.22
N ALA A 239 -8.83 -3.37 4.16
CA ALA A 239 -8.50 -1.96 3.93
C ALA A 239 -7.05 -1.74 3.44
N ILE A 240 -6.08 -2.47 4.01
CA ILE A 240 -4.67 -2.43 3.58
C ILE A 240 -4.55 -3.03 2.19
N ARG A 241 -5.17 -4.18 1.94
CA ARG A 241 -5.14 -4.89 0.67
C ARG A 241 -5.74 -4.08 -0.46
N ASP A 242 -6.81 -3.33 -0.20
CA ASP A 242 -7.43 -2.45 -1.19
C ASP A 242 -6.50 -1.31 -1.64
N ALA A 243 -5.50 -0.94 -0.83
CA ALA A 243 -4.51 0.08 -1.18
C ALA A 243 -3.37 -0.48 -2.06
N ALA A 244 -3.05 -1.79 -1.99
CA ALA A 244 -1.94 -2.39 -2.73
C ALA A 244 -2.08 -2.20 -4.26
N PRO A 245 -3.23 -2.49 -4.91
CA PRO A 245 -3.40 -2.31 -6.35
C PRO A 245 -3.19 -0.88 -6.85
N LEU A 246 -3.30 0.14 -6.00
CA LEU A 246 -3.04 1.53 -6.39
C LEU A 246 -1.57 1.74 -6.74
N TYR A 247 -0.67 1.11 -6.01
CA TYR A 247 0.77 1.18 -6.28
C TYR A 247 1.16 0.37 -7.51
N GLU A 248 0.56 -0.79 -7.71
CA GLU A 248 0.75 -1.55 -8.95
C GLU A 248 0.29 -0.74 -10.18
N GLN A 249 -0.85 -0.05 -10.08
CA GLN A 249 -1.34 0.83 -11.13
C GLN A 249 -0.40 2.01 -11.40
N ILE A 250 0.23 2.59 -10.37
CA ILE A 250 1.25 3.64 -10.55
C ILE A 250 2.44 3.06 -11.34
N SER A 251 2.96 1.90 -10.93
CA SER A 251 4.09 1.23 -11.60
C SER A 251 3.79 0.94 -13.08
N GLN A 252 2.66 0.28 -13.35
CA GLN A 252 2.24 -0.08 -14.71
C GLN A 252 1.96 1.14 -15.59
N ALA A 253 1.36 2.19 -15.01
CA ALA A 253 1.13 3.44 -15.71
C ALA A 253 2.47 4.00 -16.18
N ILE A 254 3.44 4.15 -15.27
CA ILE A 254 4.74 4.77 -15.59
C ILE A 254 5.49 4.00 -16.67
N ALA A 255 5.52 2.67 -16.58
CA ALA A 255 6.10 1.84 -17.64
C ALA A 255 5.39 2.06 -18.98
N SER A 256 4.05 2.05 -19.00
CA SER A 256 3.27 2.25 -20.23
C SER A 256 3.50 3.64 -20.85
N TRP A 257 3.52 4.69 -20.03
CA TRP A 257 3.77 6.06 -20.50
C TRP A 257 5.21 6.23 -20.99
N ALA A 258 6.18 5.61 -20.33
CA ALA A 258 7.58 5.61 -20.78
C ALA A 258 7.73 4.98 -22.18
N ASP A 259 7.08 3.85 -22.43
CA ASP A 259 7.08 3.20 -23.75
C ASP A 259 6.41 4.04 -24.83
N VAL A 260 5.26 4.66 -24.53
CA VAL A 260 4.57 5.56 -25.47
C VAL A 260 5.44 6.77 -25.80
N LEU A 261 6.01 7.43 -24.78
CA LEU A 261 6.88 8.59 -24.97
C LEU A 261 8.13 8.21 -25.77
N LYS A 262 8.80 7.10 -25.45
CA LYS A 262 9.92 6.57 -26.21
C LYS A 262 9.57 6.39 -27.70
N GLY A 263 8.39 5.83 -27.98
CA GLY A 263 7.89 5.66 -29.35
C GLY A 263 7.62 6.98 -30.08
N LEU A 264 7.00 7.95 -29.40
CA LEU A 264 6.71 9.28 -29.97
C LEU A 264 7.99 10.09 -30.22
N TYR A 265 8.96 10.05 -29.29
CA TYR A 265 10.26 10.70 -29.47
C TYR A 265 11.05 10.08 -30.63
N ALA A 266 11.08 8.76 -30.74
CA ALA A 266 11.72 8.08 -31.87
C ALA A 266 11.11 8.53 -33.22
N GLN A 267 9.78 8.60 -33.32
CA GLN A 267 9.10 9.07 -34.54
C GLN A 267 9.36 10.55 -34.84
N ALA A 268 9.37 11.41 -33.82
CA ALA A 268 9.66 12.83 -33.99
C ALA A 268 11.09 13.03 -34.50
N LEU A 269 12.06 12.29 -33.95
CA LEU A 269 13.45 12.32 -34.36
C LEU A 269 13.68 11.80 -35.78
N ASP A 270 13.01 10.72 -36.18
CA ASP A 270 13.05 10.25 -37.58
C ASP A 270 12.61 11.34 -38.55
N MET A 271 11.54 12.06 -38.22
CA MET A 271 11.06 13.18 -39.04
C MET A 271 12.03 14.36 -39.03
N ILE A 272 12.68 14.63 -37.91
CA ILE A 272 13.74 15.65 -37.80
C ILE A 272 14.94 15.27 -38.67
N TRP A 273 15.35 14.00 -38.69
CA TRP A 273 16.41 13.52 -39.57
C TRP A 273 16.03 13.65 -41.05
N VAL A 274 14.79 13.31 -41.40
CA VAL A 274 14.27 13.53 -42.76
C VAL A 274 14.27 15.02 -43.11
N ALA A 275 13.88 15.89 -42.20
CA ALA A 275 13.91 17.34 -42.39
C ALA A 275 15.35 17.84 -42.58
N ALA A 276 16.26 17.49 -41.67
CA ALA A 276 17.67 17.86 -41.72
C ALA A 276 18.30 17.38 -43.04
N ALA A 277 18.15 16.11 -43.40
CA ALA A 277 18.61 15.56 -44.67
C ALA A 277 18.01 16.29 -45.87
N SER A 278 16.71 16.63 -45.82
CA SER A 278 16.04 17.38 -46.90
C SER A 278 16.60 18.80 -47.05
N TYR A 279 16.93 19.48 -45.95
CA TYR A 279 17.58 20.80 -45.97
C TYR A 279 19.04 20.72 -46.44
N THR A 280 19.80 19.69 -46.04
CA THR A 280 21.18 19.49 -46.53
C THR A 280 21.19 19.16 -48.03
N LEU A 281 20.26 18.33 -48.49
CA LEU A 281 20.07 18.02 -49.92
C LEU A 281 19.60 19.24 -50.71
N ALA A 282 18.71 20.08 -50.15
CA ALA A 282 18.31 21.34 -50.78
C ALA A 282 19.50 22.30 -50.99
N GLY A 283 20.48 22.30 -50.07
CA GLY A 283 21.73 23.04 -50.22
C GLY A 283 22.62 22.52 -51.34
N ILE A 284 22.76 21.20 -51.46
CA ILE A 284 23.58 20.52 -52.49
C ILE A 284 22.93 20.65 -53.89
N PHE A 285 21.61 20.58 -53.98
CA PHE A 285 20.86 20.71 -55.24
C PHE A 285 20.39 22.14 -55.55
N SER A 286 20.86 23.15 -54.82
CA SER A 286 20.49 24.56 -55.02
C SER A 286 20.89 25.12 -56.40
N GLU A 287 21.82 24.46 -57.10
CA GLU A 287 22.18 24.77 -58.50
C GLU A 287 21.14 24.26 -59.52
N THR A 288 20.26 23.34 -59.12
CA THR A 288 19.14 22.86 -59.93
C THR A 288 17.84 23.44 -59.37
N ILE A 289 17.24 24.40 -60.08
CA ILE A 289 16.04 25.17 -59.65
C ILE A 289 14.88 24.26 -59.19
N VAL A 290 14.81 23.02 -59.70
CA VAL A 290 13.78 22.03 -59.34
C VAL A 290 14.10 21.27 -58.04
N GLY A 291 15.38 21.12 -57.66
CA GLY A 291 15.82 20.39 -56.46
C GLY A 291 15.69 21.18 -55.15
N GLY A 292 15.93 22.50 -55.19
CA GLY A 292 15.84 23.36 -54.00
C GLY A 292 14.41 23.57 -53.46
N ILE A 293 13.41 23.66 -54.35
CA ILE A 293 12.00 23.87 -53.94
C ILE A 293 11.38 22.57 -53.42
N ALA A 294 11.68 21.43 -54.05
CA ALA A 294 11.21 20.12 -53.58
C ALA A 294 11.82 19.75 -52.21
N GLY A 295 13.12 20.04 -51.99
CA GLY A 295 13.78 19.82 -50.70
C GLY A 295 13.25 20.72 -49.57
N PHE A 296 12.90 21.98 -49.86
CA PHE A 296 12.31 22.89 -48.87
C PHE A 296 10.86 22.53 -48.50
N LEU A 297 10.04 22.10 -49.47
CA LEU A 297 8.67 21.63 -49.21
C LEU A 297 8.65 20.29 -48.46
N ALA A 298 9.54 19.35 -48.82
CA ALA A 298 9.70 18.10 -48.08
C ALA A 298 10.22 18.35 -46.66
N GLY A 299 11.20 19.26 -46.51
CA GLY A 299 11.74 19.68 -45.21
C GLY A 299 10.69 20.35 -44.32
N SER A 300 9.90 21.29 -44.85
CA SER A 300 8.84 21.96 -44.09
C SER A 300 7.65 21.04 -43.76
N ALA A 301 7.28 20.11 -44.64
CA ALA A 301 6.29 19.07 -44.30
C ALA A 301 6.81 18.10 -43.22
N ALA A 302 8.10 17.76 -43.26
CA ALA A 302 8.74 16.95 -42.24
C ALA A 302 8.82 17.67 -40.89
N VAL A 303 9.17 18.97 -40.88
CA VAL A 303 9.11 19.84 -39.70
C VAL A 303 7.68 19.95 -39.18
N GLY A 304 6.69 20.19 -40.03
CA GLY A 304 5.29 20.29 -39.62
C GLY A 304 4.76 19.01 -38.97
N ARG A 305 5.16 17.83 -39.48
CA ARG A 305 4.82 16.55 -38.86
C ARG A 305 5.60 16.30 -37.57
N ALA A 306 6.87 16.70 -37.49
CA ALA A 306 7.66 16.64 -36.26
C ALA A 306 7.06 17.54 -35.16
N VAL A 307 6.61 18.75 -35.51
CA VAL A 307 5.87 19.66 -34.63
C VAL A 307 4.59 19.01 -34.11
N TRP A 308 3.80 18.40 -35.00
CA TRP A 308 2.57 17.71 -34.61
C TRP A 308 2.84 16.51 -33.69
N LEU A 309 3.89 15.71 -33.98
CA LEU A 309 4.31 14.60 -33.12
C LEU A 309 4.78 15.09 -31.75
N ALA A 310 5.54 16.19 -31.71
CA ALA A 310 6.00 16.77 -30.46
C ALA A 310 4.84 17.34 -29.63
N HIS A 311 3.86 17.97 -30.28
CA HIS A 311 2.62 18.39 -29.61
C HIS A 311 1.80 17.19 -29.09
N SER A 312 1.78 16.09 -29.84
CA SER A 312 1.12 14.85 -29.41
C SER A 312 1.82 14.23 -28.21
N ALA A 313 3.16 14.16 -28.22
CA ALA A 313 3.97 13.71 -27.08
C ALA A 313 3.72 14.58 -25.84
N TRP A 314 3.59 15.90 -26.03
CA TRP A 314 3.24 16.80 -24.94
C TRP A 314 1.84 16.54 -24.37
N SER A 315 0.82 16.36 -25.22
CA SER A 315 -0.52 16.03 -24.75
C SER A 315 -0.56 14.71 -23.97
N VAL A 316 0.15 13.69 -24.45
CA VAL A 316 0.33 12.41 -23.76
C VAL A 316 1.02 12.61 -22.41
N LEU A 317 2.08 13.42 -22.34
CA LEU A 317 2.74 13.71 -21.06
C LEU A 317 1.79 14.39 -20.07
N GLN A 318 0.98 15.35 -20.51
CA GLN A 318 0.00 16.03 -19.64
C GLN A 318 -1.07 15.06 -19.12
N ASP A 319 -1.58 14.19 -19.98
CA ASP A 319 -2.53 13.15 -19.59
C ASP A 319 -1.89 12.15 -18.60
N ALA A 320 -0.61 11.82 -18.78
CA ALA A 320 0.16 10.98 -17.88
C ALA A 320 0.26 11.60 -16.49
N VAL A 321 0.67 12.87 -16.43
CA VAL A 321 0.79 13.63 -15.18
C VAL A 321 -0.55 13.66 -14.44
N ALA A 322 -1.64 14.01 -15.13
CA ALA A 322 -2.97 14.07 -14.52
C ALA A 322 -3.45 12.70 -14.01
N ALA A 323 -3.19 11.62 -14.76
CA ALA A 323 -3.52 10.27 -14.32
C ALA A 323 -2.70 9.84 -13.09
N LEU A 324 -1.41 10.17 -13.05
CA LEU A 324 -0.56 9.88 -11.89
C LEU A 324 -0.96 10.70 -10.66
N GLU A 325 -1.26 11.99 -10.83
CA GLU A 325 -1.78 12.82 -9.73
C GLU A 325 -3.08 12.28 -9.16
N LEU A 326 -3.98 11.76 -10.01
CA LEU A 326 -5.19 11.09 -9.56
C LEU A 326 -4.86 9.84 -8.73
N LEU A 327 -3.98 8.95 -9.22
CA LEU A 327 -3.60 7.73 -8.51
C LEU A 327 -2.92 8.03 -7.17
N ILE A 328 -1.98 8.99 -7.15
CA ILE A 328 -1.32 9.44 -5.92
C ILE A 328 -2.33 10.07 -4.95
N GLY A 329 -3.28 10.85 -5.49
CA GLY A 329 -4.39 11.40 -4.71
C GLY A 329 -5.28 10.30 -4.10
N LEU A 330 -5.52 9.21 -4.82
CA LEU A 330 -6.24 8.04 -4.29
C LEU A 330 -5.45 7.33 -3.19
N VAL A 331 -4.13 7.23 -3.29
CA VAL A 331 -3.27 6.70 -2.21
C VAL A 331 -3.40 7.58 -0.96
N GLY A 332 -3.32 8.91 -1.11
CA GLY A 332 -3.52 9.86 0.01
C GLY A 332 -4.95 9.85 0.57
N ALA A 333 -5.95 9.60 -0.28
CA ALA A 333 -7.33 9.41 0.18
C ALA A 333 -7.50 8.08 0.92
N ALA A 334 -6.87 7.00 0.47
CA ALA A 334 -6.90 5.70 1.12
C ALA A 334 -6.25 5.75 2.51
N SER A 335 -5.13 6.47 2.68
CA SER A 335 -4.53 6.69 4.00
C SER A 335 -5.47 7.44 4.94
N THR A 336 -6.18 8.44 4.45
CA THR A 336 -7.10 9.24 5.28
C THR A 336 -8.43 8.53 5.54
N PHE A 337 -9.00 7.87 4.53
CA PHE A 337 -10.33 7.27 4.59
C PHE A 337 -10.29 5.86 5.16
N SER A 338 -9.38 5.01 4.70
CA SER A 338 -9.32 3.61 5.14
C SER A 338 -8.79 3.51 6.58
N LEU A 339 -7.75 4.28 6.91
CA LEU A 339 -7.11 4.26 8.23
C LEU A 339 -7.65 5.34 9.18
N GLY A 340 -8.26 6.42 8.65
CA GLY A 340 -9.02 7.38 9.46
C GLY A 340 -10.47 6.94 9.73
N ALA A 341 -11.11 6.12 8.86
CA ALA A 341 -12.34 5.41 9.23
C ALA A 341 -12.08 4.27 10.23
N LEU A 342 -10.82 3.87 10.41
CA LEU A 342 -10.35 3.13 11.57
C LEU A 342 -10.28 3.98 12.86
N SER A 343 -10.79 5.20 12.83
CA SER A 343 -11.41 5.82 14.02
C SER A 343 -12.72 5.15 14.44
N LEU A 344 -13.12 4.02 13.83
CA LEU A 344 -13.79 2.98 14.60
C LEU A 344 -12.95 2.78 15.85
N PRO A 345 -13.42 3.20 17.04
CA PRO A 345 -12.60 3.22 18.24
C PRO A 345 -11.92 1.87 18.32
N VAL A 346 -10.58 1.84 18.21
CA VAL A 346 -9.83 0.62 18.52
C VAL A 346 -10.38 0.21 19.86
N PRO A 347 -11.06 -0.96 19.93
CA PRO A 347 -11.83 -1.28 21.09
C PRO A 347 -10.85 -1.15 22.25
N ALA A 348 -11.26 -0.32 23.22
CA ALA A 348 -10.54 -0.28 24.48
C ALA A 348 -10.32 -1.74 24.88
N GLY A 349 -9.14 -2.03 25.44
CA GLY A 349 -8.84 -3.39 25.88
C GLY A 349 -10.03 -4.00 26.60
N TYR A 350 -10.22 -5.30 26.41
CA TYR A 350 -11.28 -6.01 27.10
C TYR A 350 -11.32 -5.56 28.56
N ASP A 351 -12.49 -5.16 29.04
CA ASP A 351 -12.69 -4.65 30.39
C ASP A 351 -13.75 -5.51 31.06
N ASN A 352 -13.34 -6.29 32.06
CA ASN A 352 -14.25 -7.06 32.86
C ASN A 352 -14.68 -6.20 34.05
N SER A 353 -15.86 -5.59 33.95
CA SER A 353 -16.39 -4.66 34.98
C SER A 353 -16.49 -5.25 36.40
N LEU A 354 -16.35 -6.57 36.58
CA LEU A 354 -16.35 -7.24 37.88
C LEU A 354 -14.95 -7.33 38.52
N VAL A 355 -13.91 -6.99 37.77
CA VAL A 355 -12.50 -7.17 38.15
C VAL A 355 -11.84 -5.79 38.22
N ALA A 356 -12.25 -5.02 39.24
CA ALA A 356 -11.64 -3.73 39.58
C ALA A 356 -10.57 -3.89 40.68
#